data_AF-A0AAJ0HUK6-F1
#
_entry.id   AF-A0AAJ0HUK6-F1
#
_cell.length_a   1.000
_cell.length_b   1.000
_cell.length_c   1.000
_cell.angle_alpha   90.00
_cell.angle_beta   90.00
_cell.angle_gamma   90.00
#
_symmetry.space_group_name_H-M   'P 1'
#
loop_
_entity.id
_entity.type
_entity.pdbx_description
1 polymer ?
#
loop_
_entity_poly.entity_id
_entity_poly.type
_entity_poly.pdbx_seq_one_letter_code
_entity_poly.pdbx_strand_id
1 'polypeptide(L)'
;MSFWDEDPLADLPEITPHPGRSGSQSSELSAALSSLPATPILQQNELDVFSNALRKYRPIHASDDTSSVLQAFVDNLSGQGLLRLQHEIYMLKDPRQLRQLCNFLVDAILKPVAASGCKQPAITPPPNQTWLKEECLRRDKNRCVVSGLIDTTAYEKMSPGECRGNKRTSTECVQILPFVLSKLNEKNATHTKNKAIIWLALHQYFLALENKIGADMMHQNK
;
A
#
# COMPACT_ATOMS: atom_id res chain seq x y z
N MET A 1 7.32 -14.81 29.22
CA MET A 1 8.03 -13.58 28.82
C MET A 1 7.84 -13.43 27.34
N SER A 2 6.89 -12.59 26.93
CA SER A 2 6.49 -12.39 25.54
C SER A 2 7.55 -11.58 24.80
N PHE A 3 8.02 -12.08 23.66
CA PHE A 3 8.95 -11.44 22.73
C PHE A 3 8.42 -10.14 22.08
N TRP A 4 7.32 -9.57 22.59
CA TRP A 4 6.49 -8.58 21.88
C TRP A 4 6.04 -7.40 22.75
N ASP A 5 6.71 -7.12 23.88
CA ASP A 5 6.43 -5.93 24.71
C ASP A 5 7.17 -4.67 24.21
N GLU A 6 8.02 -4.78 23.19
CA GLU A 6 8.68 -3.64 22.53
C GLU A 6 7.78 -3.07 21.41
N ASP A 7 7.60 -1.74 21.36
CA ASP A 7 6.85 -1.08 20.29
C ASP A 7 7.57 -1.31 18.95
N PRO A 8 7.01 -2.08 18.00
CA PRO A 8 7.67 -2.41 16.73
C PRO A 8 7.90 -1.18 15.84
N LEU A 9 7.42 0.00 16.27
CA LEU A 9 7.53 1.28 15.59
C LEU A 9 8.51 2.25 16.27
N ALA A 10 9.06 1.90 17.43
CA ALA A 10 9.96 2.79 18.18
C ALA A 10 11.26 3.12 17.41
N ASP A 11 11.75 2.16 16.62
CA ASP A 11 12.96 2.29 15.81
C ASP A 11 12.67 1.94 14.34
N LEU A 12 11.76 2.68 13.69
CA LEU A 12 11.60 2.53 12.24
C LEU A 12 12.91 2.92 11.55
N PRO A 13 13.56 1.98 10.84
CA PRO A 13 14.78 2.29 10.11
C PRO A 13 14.48 3.35 9.04
N GLU A 14 15.54 4.00 8.56
CA GLU A 14 15.41 4.95 7.46
C GLU A 14 14.84 4.24 6.22
N ILE A 15 13.77 4.81 5.66
CA ILE A 15 13.14 4.25 4.45
C ILE A 15 14.12 4.32 3.30
N THR A 16 14.28 3.21 2.58
CA THR A 16 15.11 3.16 1.37
C THR A 16 14.72 4.30 0.42
N PRO A 17 15.64 5.14 -0.06
CA PRO A 17 15.29 6.27 -0.92
C PRO A 17 14.80 5.79 -2.29
N HIS A 18 13.83 6.51 -2.87
CA HIS A 18 13.35 6.25 -4.22
C HIS A 18 14.49 6.42 -5.25
N PRO A 19 14.68 5.48 -6.20
CA PRO A 19 15.83 5.50 -7.13
C PRO A 19 15.88 6.74 -8.04
N GLY A 20 14.73 7.36 -8.31
CA GLY A 20 14.66 8.62 -9.08
C GLY A 20 15.00 9.89 -8.30
N ARG A 21 15.26 9.81 -6.97
CA ARG A 21 15.38 10.98 -6.09
C ARG A 21 16.80 11.13 -5.53
N SER A 22 17.73 11.57 -6.37
CA SER A 22 19.05 12.04 -5.92
C SER A 22 19.07 13.57 -5.84
N GLY A 23 18.80 14.12 -4.65
CA GLY A 23 19.06 15.52 -4.28
C GLY A 23 18.13 16.60 -4.86
N SER A 24 17.49 17.39 -3.97
CA SER A 24 16.87 18.69 -4.25
C SER A 24 15.61 18.78 -5.15
N GLN A 25 14.77 17.75 -5.22
CA GLN A 25 13.60 17.73 -6.14
C GLN A 25 12.22 17.89 -5.48
N SER A 26 12.11 18.38 -4.23
CA SER A 26 10.79 18.51 -3.58
C SER A 26 9.81 19.42 -4.34
N SER A 27 10.30 20.46 -5.02
CA SER A 27 9.46 21.37 -5.81
C SER A 27 9.15 20.83 -7.21
N GLU A 28 10.04 20.03 -7.81
CA GLU A 28 9.81 19.40 -9.11
C GLU A 28 8.78 18.26 -9.03
N LEU A 29 8.67 17.60 -7.87
CA LEU A 29 7.73 16.49 -7.67
C LEU A 29 6.27 16.95 -7.60
N SER A 30 6.01 18.11 -6.99
CA SER A 30 4.67 18.73 -7.03
C SER A 30 4.30 19.12 -8.48
N ALA A 31 5.26 19.69 -9.21
CA ALA A 31 5.10 20.00 -10.62
C ALA A 31 4.92 18.74 -11.49
N ALA A 32 5.61 17.63 -11.18
CA ALA A 32 5.49 16.35 -11.87
C ALA A 32 4.14 15.65 -11.59
N LEU A 33 3.59 15.80 -10.37
CA LEU A 33 2.25 15.32 -10.02
C LEU A 33 1.16 16.10 -10.77
N SER A 34 1.32 17.42 -10.91
CA SER A 34 0.38 18.26 -11.66
C SER A 34 0.57 18.24 -13.19
N SER A 35 1.73 17.80 -13.69
CA SER A 35 2.05 17.75 -15.12
C SER A 35 1.99 16.36 -15.74
N LEU A 36 1.68 15.32 -14.95
CA LEU A 36 1.29 14.03 -15.51
C LEU A 36 0.06 14.28 -16.39
N PRO A 37 0.15 14.08 -17.72
CA PRO A 37 -1.00 14.26 -18.58
C PRO A 37 -2.12 13.37 -18.05
N ALA A 38 -3.35 13.86 -18.06
CA ALA A 38 -4.55 13.12 -17.65
C ALA A 38 -4.78 11.81 -18.44
N THR A 39 -3.86 11.45 -19.32
CA THR A 39 -3.76 10.18 -20.04
C THR A 39 -2.28 9.83 -20.25
N PRO A 40 -1.83 8.68 -19.75
CA PRO A 40 -0.84 7.89 -20.46
C PRO A 40 -1.64 6.89 -21.27
N ILE A 41 -1.71 7.08 -22.59
CA ILE A 41 -2.04 5.98 -23.49
C ILE A 41 -0.87 5.01 -23.34
N LEU A 42 -0.93 4.07 -22.39
CA LEU A 42 -0.02 2.94 -22.44
C LEU A 42 -0.46 2.09 -23.62
N GLN A 43 0.26 2.21 -24.72
CA GLN A 43 0.12 1.27 -25.83
C GLN A 43 0.47 -0.13 -25.31
N GLN A 44 -0.17 -1.18 -25.83
CA GLN A 44 0.11 -2.60 -25.51
C GLN A 44 1.62 -2.92 -25.38
N ASN A 45 2.45 -2.19 -26.11
CA ASN A 45 3.91 -2.22 -26.07
C ASN A 45 4.53 -2.07 -24.66
N GLU A 46 3.92 -1.36 -23.71
CA GLU A 46 4.51 -1.16 -22.37
C GLU A 46 4.27 -2.33 -21.40
N LEU A 47 3.16 -3.08 -21.55
CA LEU A 47 2.92 -4.31 -20.78
C LEU A 47 3.96 -5.39 -21.10
N ASP A 48 4.27 -5.56 -22.38
CA ASP A 48 5.30 -6.49 -22.85
C ASP A 48 6.71 -6.10 -22.35
N VAL A 49 6.97 -4.81 -22.14
CA VAL A 49 8.28 -4.34 -21.69
C VAL A 49 8.47 -4.51 -20.19
N PHE A 50 7.43 -4.34 -19.36
CA PHE A 50 7.49 -4.69 -17.94
C PHE A 50 7.86 -6.17 -17.75
N SER A 51 7.16 -7.07 -18.45
CA SER A 51 7.47 -8.51 -18.44
C SER A 51 8.90 -8.78 -18.89
N ASN A 52 9.41 -8.03 -19.86
CA ASN A 52 10.79 -8.16 -20.33
C ASN A 52 11.82 -7.65 -19.31
N ALA A 53 11.55 -6.55 -18.60
CA ALA A 53 12.42 -6.00 -17.57
C ALA A 53 12.55 -6.96 -16.38
N LEU A 54 11.43 -7.47 -15.85
CA LEU A 54 11.44 -8.43 -14.75
C LEU A 54 12.03 -9.79 -15.17
N ARG A 55 11.80 -10.24 -16.40
CA ARG A 55 12.41 -11.49 -16.92
C ARG A 55 13.93 -11.40 -17.06
N LYS A 56 14.47 -10.21 -17.34
CA LYS A 56 15.92 -9.98 -17.45
C LYS A 56 16.60 -9.79 -16.10
N TYR A 57 15.84 -9.46 -15.06
CA TYR A 57 16.36 -9.27 -13.73
C TYR A 57 16.97 -10.59 -13.19
N ARG A 58 18.19 -10.51 -12.64
CA ARG A 58 18.87 -11.63 -12.01
C ARG A 58 18.94 -11.39 -10.51
N PRO A 59 18.30 -12.25 -9.69
CA PRO A 59 18.43 -12.21 -8.24
C PRO A 59 19.89 -12.23 -7.82
N ILE A 60 20.27 -11.36 -6.89
CA ILE A 60 21.66 -11.31 -6.39
C ILE A 60 21.96 -12.41 -5.36
N HIS A 61 20.94 -12.96 -4.72
CA HIS A 61 21.03 -14.08 -3.78
C HIS A 61 19.69 -14.80 -3.66
N ALA A 62 19.64 -15.95 -2.98
CA ALA A 62 18.47 -16.83 -2.95
C ALA A 62 17.20 -16.21 -2.33
N SER A 63 17.34 -15.21 -1.45
CA SER A 63 16.22 -14.48 -0.84
C SER A 63 15.89 -13.16 -1.53
N ASP A 64 16.51 -12.85 -2.66
CA ASP A 64 16.16 -11.66 -3.45
C ASP A 64 14.87 -11.95 -4.24
N ASP A 65 13.76 -11.46 -3.69
CA ASP A 65 12.40 -11.62 -4.19
C ASP A 65 11.93 -10.42 -5.04
N THR A 66 12.84 -9.54 -5.46
CA THR A 66 12.55 -8.28 -6.16
C THR A 66 11.54 -8.45 -7.30
N SER A 67 11.76 -9.42 -8.20
CA SER A 67 10.84 -9.66 -9.32
C SER A 67 9.45 -10.09 -8.87
N SER A 68 9.36 -10.93 -7.84
CA SER A 68 8.09 -11.42 -7.31
C SER A 68 7.31 -10.31 -6.63
N VAL A 69 7.99 -9.46 -5.84
CA VAL A 69 7.36 -8.33 -5.16
C VAL A 69 6.87 -7.28 -6.17
N LEU A 70 7.71 -6.89 -7.14
CA LEU A 70 7.30 -5.92 -8.18
C LEU A 70 6.15 -6.45 -9.03
N GLN A 71 6.14 -7.76 -9.34
CA GLN A 71 5.01 -8.40 -10.01
C GLN A 71 3.74 -8.32 -9.15
N ALA A 72 3.83 -8.60 -7.85
CA ALA A 72 2.68 -8.50 -6.95
C ALA A 72 2.12 -7.07 -6.90
N PHE A 73 2.97 -6.03 -6.92
CA PHE A 73 2.49 -4.65 -7.03
C PHE A 73 1.77 -4.39 -8.36
N VAL A 74 2.29 -4.91 -9.48
CA VAL A 74 1.63 -4.76 -10.78
C VAL A 74 0.29 -5.49 -10.83
N ASP A 75 0.20 -6.67 -10.23
CA ASP A 75 -1.03 -7.47 -10.24
C ASP A 75 -2.13 -6.85 -9.34
N ASN A 76 -1.75 -6.03 -8.35
CA ASN A 76 -2.68 -5.49 -7.36
C ASN A 76 -2.91 -3.97 -7.45
N LEU A 77 -2.01 -3.21 -8.10
CA LEU A 77 -2.25 -1.81 -8.41
C LEU A 77 -3.24 -1.69 -9.57
N SER A 78 -4.00 -0.61 -9.57
CA SER A 78 -4.98 -0.34 -10.63
C SER A 78 -4.93 1.12 -11.06
N GLY A 79 -5.43 1.39 -12.27
CA GLY A 79 -5.48 2.73 -12.83
C GLY A 79 -4.09 3.39 -12.89
N GLN A 80 -4.04 4.67 -12.54
CA GLN A 80 -2.83 5.49 -12.71
C GLN A 80 -1.63 5.03 -11.86
N GLY A 81 -1.87 4.45 -10.68
CA GLY A 81 -0.78 3.94 -9.83
C GLY A 81 -0.03 2.78 -10.49
N LEU A 82 -0.77 1.92 -11.20
CA LEU A 82 -0.19 0.85 -12.01
C LEU A 82 0.63 1.42 -13.17
N LEU A 83 0.06 2.38 -13.93
CA LEU A 83 0.74 2.97 -15.09
C LEU A 83 2.05 3.65 -14.67
N ARG A 84 2.03 4.34 -13.51
CA ARG A 84 3.22 4.97 -12.93
C ARG A 84 4.31 3.96 -12.61
N LEU A 85 3.96 2.87 -11.93
CA LEU A 85 4.91 1.81 -11.57
C LEU A 85 5.52 1.17 -12.83
N GLN A 86 4.70 0.85 -13.82
CA GLN A 86 5.15 0.27 -15.08
C GLN A 86 6.12 1.19 -15.83
N HIS A 87 5.80 2.48 -15.90
CA HIS A 87 6.66 3.49 -16.48
C HIS A 87 7.99 3.63 -15.72
N GLU A 88 7.98 3.60 -14.38
CA GLU A 88 9.21 3.64 -13.59
C GLU A 88 10.08 2.41 -13.85
N ILE A 89 9.51 1.20 -13.84
CA ILE A 89 10.24 -0.03 -14.15
C ILE A 89 10.83 0.01 -15.57
N TYR A 90 10.10 0.57 -16.53
CA TYR A 90 10.59 0.80 -17.89
C TYR A 90 11.81 1.73 -17.93
N MET A 91 11.78 2.84 -17.18
CA MET A 91 12.85 3.83 -17.17
C MET A 91 14.08 3.37 -16.37
N LEU A 92 13.90 2.52 -15.35
CA LEU A 92 14.98 2.00 -14.52
C LEU A 92 15.71 0.84 -15.22
N LYS A 93 16.79 1.17 -15.94
CA LYS A 93 17.59 0.20 -16.69
C LYS A 93 18.63 -0.56 -15.85
N ASP A 94 19.02 -0.02 -14.69
CA ASP A 94 20.00 -0.65 -13.80
C ASP A 94 19.29 -1.62 -12.82
N PRO A 95 19.67 -2.92 -12.77
CA PRO A 95 19.12 -3.87 -11.80
C PRO A 95 19.23 -3.42 -10.34
N ARG A 96 20.25 -2.61 -9.99
CA ARG A 96 20.37 -2.04 -8.64
C ARG A 96 19.24 -1.06 -8.32
N GLN A 97 18.82 -0.28 -9.31
CA GLN A 97 17.73 0.68 -9.13
C GLN A 97 16.37 -0.02 -9.07
N LEU A 98 16.19 -1.14 -9.78
CA LEU A 98 14.98 -1.96 -9.64
C LEU A 98 14.85 -2.57 -8.23
N ARG A 99 15.96 -3.07 -7.67
CA ARG A 99 15.99 -3.47 -6.25
C ARG A 99 15.67 -2.32 -5.32
N GLN A 100 16.26 -1.16 -5.57
CA GLN A 100 16.02 0.02 -4.76
C GLN A 100 14.55 0.46 -4.81
N LEU A 101 13.92 0.40 -5.99
CA LEU A 101 12.47 0.64 -6.14
C LEU A 101 11.66 -0.38 -5.33
N CYS A 102 11.98 -1.66 -5.44
CA CYS A 102 11.33 -2.71 -4.66
C CYS A 102 11.44 -2.45 -3.16
N ASN A 103 12.65 -2.20 -2.65
CA ASN A 103 12.89 -1.88 -1.25
C ASN A 103 12.13 -0.61 -0.82
N PHE A 104 12.12 0.44 -1.65
CA PHE A 104 11.34 1.65 -1.38
C PHE A 104 9.84 1.32 -1.25
N LEU A 105 9.25 0.55 -2.17
CA LEU A 105 7.83 0.18 -2.11
C LEU A 105 7.51 -0.65 -0.87
N VAL A 106 8.39 -1.60 -0.52
CA VAL A 106 8.26 -2.41 0.70
C VAL A 106 8.35 -1.53 1.95
N ASP A 107 9.35 -0.66 2.03
CA ASP A 107 9.61 0.19 3.20
C ASP A 107 8.58 1.31 3.37
N ALA A 108 8.08 1.87 2.28
CA ALA A 108 7.16 3.01 2.31
C ALA A 108 5.68 2.60 2.31
N ILE A 109 5.34 1.39 1.85
CA ILE A 109 3.93 0.94 1.73
C ILE A 109 3.68 -0.29 2.59
N LEU A 110 4.41 -1.39 2.38
CA LEU A 110 4.07 -2.68 3.01
C LEU A 110 4.45 -2.74 4.49
N LYS A 111 5.69 -2.38 4.85
CA LYS A 111 6.14 -2.37 6.25
C LYS A 111 5.29 -1.44 7.13
N PRO A 112 4.93 -0.21 6.71
CA PRO A 112 4.04 0.65 7.46
C PRO A 112 2.67 0.02 7.76
N VAL A 113 2.10 -0.72 6.81
CA VAL A 113 0.84 -1.46 7.00
C VAL A 113 1.06 -2.68 7.90
N ALA A 114 2.16 -3.41 7.71
CA ALA A 114 2.48 -4.65 8.42
C ALA A 114 2.99 -4.44 9.85
N ALA A 115 3.61 -3.30 10.16
CA ALA A 115 4.23 -3.03 11.47
C ALA A 115 3.21 -2.83 12.59
N SER A 116 1.91 -2.73 12.25
CA SER A 116 0.82 -2.89 13.22
C SER A 116 0.42 -4.37 13.40
N GLY A 117 1.18 -5.32 12.85
CA GLY A 117 0.94 -6.77 12.96
C GLY A 117 -0.34 -7.26 12.29
N CYS A 118 -0.94 -6.49 11.37
CA CYS A 118 -2.33 -6.68 10.93
C CYS A 118 -3.35 -6.74 12.08
N LYS A 119 -2.93 -6.38 13.29
CA LYS A 119 -3.77 -6.28 14.48
C LYS A 119 -4.03 -4.79 14.62
N GLN A 120 -5.29 -4.38 14.57
CA GLN A 120 -5.63 -3.05 15.03
C GLN A 120 -4.94 -2.87 16.39
N PRO A 121 -4.14 -1.80 16.59
CA PRO A 121 -3.68 -1.50 17.91
C PRO A 121 -4.92 -1.45 18.78
N ALA A 122 -4.85 -2.10 19.94
CA ALA A 122 -5.83 -1.96 20.99
C ALA A 122 -5.73 -0.53 21.58
N ILE A 123 -5.84 0.50 20.74
CA ILE A 123 -6.67 1.63 21.13
C ILE A 123 -8.01 0.95 21.34
N THR A 124 -8.45 0.89 22.60
CA THR A 124 -9.83 0.59 22.95
C THR A 124 -10.70 1.08 21.80
N PRO A 125 -11.27 0.19 20.95
CA PRO A 125 -12.06 0.66 19.84
C PRO A 125 -13.08 1.60 20.45
N PRO A 126 -13.29 2.82 19.93
CA PRO A 126 -14.48 3.56 20.33
C PRO A 126 -15.62 2.55 20.21
N PRO A 127 -16.38 2.31 21.30
CA PRO A 127 -17.30 1.19 21.36
C PRO A 127 -18.18 1.30 20.12
N ASN A 128 -18.25 0.21 19.34
CA ASN A 128 -19.12 0.06 18.17
C ASN A 128 -18.56 0.51 16.79
N GLN A 129 -17.44 -0.05 16.31
CA GLN A 129 -17.09 0.00 14.85
C GLN A 129 -17.92 -0.97 13.98
N THR A 130 -18.99 -1.56 14.52
CA THR A 130 -19.90 -2.45 13.78
C THR A 130 -20.43 -1.78 12.52
N TRP A 131 -20.77 -0.48 12.60
CA TRP A 131 -21.23 0.29 11.44
C TRP A 131 -20.18 0.37 10.33
N LEU A 132 -18.89 0.46 10.69
CA LEU A 132 -17.80 0.54 9.71
C LEU A 132 -17.64 -0.80 8.99
N LYS A 133 -17.70 -1.91 9.75
CA LYS A 133 -17.72 -3.25 9.17
C LYS A 133 -18.93 -3.47 8.27
N GLU A 134 -20.11 -3.05 8.68
CA GLU A 134 -21.33 -3.12 7.87
C GLU A 134 -21.21 -2.32 6.58
N GLU A 135 -20.67 -1.11 6.63
CA GLU A 135 -20.49 -0.27 5.45
C GLU A 135 -19.41 -0.84 4.50
N CYS A 136 -18.31 -1.37 5.03
CA CYS A 136 -17.33 -2.10 4.23
C CYS A 136 -17.95 -3.33 3.56
N LEU A 137 -18.71 -4.15 4.30
CA LEU A 137 -19.41 -5.30 3.74
C LEU A 137 -20.42 -4.87 2.67
N ARG A 138 -21.19 -3.80 2.90
CA ARG A 138 -22.13 -3.25 1.91
C ARG A 138 -21.42 -2.86 0.62
N ARG A 139 -20.30 -2.15 0.73
CA ARG A 139 -19.44 -1.78 -0.40
C ARG A 139 -18.91 -3.01 -1.14
N ASP A 140 -18.47 -4.01 -0.40
CA ASP A 140 -17.76 -5.19 -0.92
C ASP A 140 -18.70 -6.38 -1.19
N LYS A 141 -20.01 -6.14 -1.29
CA LYS A 141 -21.05 -7.15 -1.56
C LYS A 141 -21.02 -8.33 -0.57
N ASN A 142 -20.79 -8.02 0.69
CA ASN A 142 -20.65 -8.94 1.81
C ASN A 142 -19.51 -9.95 1.65
N ARG A 143 -18.47 -9.62 0.88
CA ARG A 143 -17.33 -10.50 0.64
C ARG A 143 -16.05 -9.91 1.20
N CYS A 144 -15.16 -10.80 1.61
CA CYS A 144 -13.78 -10.46 1.89
C CYS A 144 -13.12 -9.98 0.59
N VAL A 145 -12.55 -8.78 0.58
CA VAL A 145 -11.84 -8.21 -0.58
C VAL A 145 -10.67 -9.08 -1.04
N VAL A 146 -10.01 -9.76 -0.11
CA VAL A 146 -8.82 -10.58 -0.40
C VAL A 146 -9.19 -11.97 -0.93
N SER A 147 -10.10 -12.67 -0.25
CA SER A 147 -10.41 -14.08 -0.58
C SER A 147 -11.66 -14.26 -1.44
N GLY A 148 -12.49 -13.22 -1.58
CA GLY A 148 -13.79 -13.28 -2.26
C GLY A 148 -14.86 -14.09 -1.51
N LEU A 149 -14.53 -14.67 -0.35
CA LEU A 149 -15.43 -15.46 0.47
C LEU A 149 -16.48 -14.58 1.14
N ILE A 150 -17.69 -15.11 1.31
CA ILE A 150 -18.80 -14.37 1.91
C ILE A 150 -18.62 -14.27 3.43
N ASP A 151 -18.93 -13.13 4.02
CA ASP A 151 -18.97 -12.97 5.48
C ASP A 151 -19.99 -13.92 6.10
N THR A 152 -19.62 -14.50 7.24
CA THR A 152 -20.44 -15.49 7.96
C THR A 152 -21.83 -14.96 8.28
N THR A 153 -21.93 -13.72 8.76
CA THR A 153 -23.20 -13.09 9.16
C THR A 153 -24.10 -12.83 7.97
N ALA A 154 -23.52 -12.48 6.83
CA ALA A 154 -24.26 -12.28 5.59
C ALA A 154 -24.70 -13.61 4.97
N TYR A 155 -23.83 -14.62 4.99
CA TYR A 155 -24.13 -15.96 4.48
C TYR A 155 -25.31 -16.60 5.20
N GLU A 156 -25.43 -16.40 6.52
CA GLU A 156 -26.54 -16.92 7.32
C GLU A 156 -27.90 -16.29 6.99
N LYS A 157 -27.90 -15.11 6.36
CA LYS A 157 -29.10 -14.40 5.92
C LYS A 157 -29.47 -14.69 4.45
N MET A 158 -28.62 -15.41 3.72
CA MET A 158 -28.82 -15.71 2.30
C MET A 158 -29.74 -16.93 2.10
N SER A 159 -30.38 -16.95 0.94
CA SER A 159 -31.22 -18.07 0.51
C SER A 159 -30.36 -19.32 0.23
N PRO A 160 -30.86 -20.56 0.46
CA PRO A 160 -30.10 -21.78 0.16
C PRO A 160 -29.59 -21.88 -1.29
N GLY A 161 -30.30 -21.26 -2.25
CA GLY A 161 -29.88 -21.17 -3.65
C GLY A 161 -28.66 -20.26 -3.88
N GLU A 162 -28.54 -19.18 -3.12
CA GLU A 162 -27.42 -18.22 -3.20
C GLU A 162 -26.16 -18.76 -2.51
N CYS A 163 -26.34 -19.64 -1.52
CA CYS A 163 -25.27 -20.33 -0.82
C CYS A 163 -24.57 -21.40 -1.68
N ARG A 164 -25.21 -21.88 -2.75
CA ARG A 164 -24.70 -22.97 -3.58
C ARG A 164 -23.39 -22.57 -4.28
N GLY A 165 -22.29 -23.25 -3.95
CA GLY A 165 -20.96 -23.00 -4.51
C GLY A 165 -20.18 -21.85 -3.85
N ASN A 166 -20.82 -21.06 -2.99
CA ASN A 166 -20.15 -20.02 -2.23
C ASN A 166 -19.66 -20.56 -0.88
N LYS A 167 -18.38 -20.30 -0.55
CA LYS A 167 -17.81 -20.57 0.77
C LYS A 167 -17.90 -19.31 1.65
N ARG A 168 -17.99 -19.51 2.97
CA ARG A 168 -18.04 -18.44 3.98
C ARG A 168 -16.76 -18.35 4.79
N THR A 169 -16.49 -17.18 5.34
CA THR A 169 -15.41 -16.91 6.30
C THR A 169 -15.86 -15.89 7.33
N SER A 170 -15.18 -15.82 8.48
CA SER A 170 -15.28 -14.63 9.32
C SER A 170 -14.49 -13.51 8.65
N THR A 171 -15.05 -12.30 8.61
CA THR A 171 -14.35 -11.11 8.12
C THR A 171 -14.16 -10.11 9.23
N GLU A 172 -13.12 -9.28 9.13
CA GLU A 172 -12.92 -8.13 9.99
C GLU A 172 -12.69 -6.89 9.14
N CYS A 173 -13.11 -5.73 9.64
CA CYS A 173 -12.81 -4.46 9.00
C CYS A 173 -11.37 -4.06 9.33
N VAL A 174 -10.58 -3.71 8.32
CA VAL A 174 -9.18 -3.30 8.50
C VAL A 174 -8.95 -1.89 7.97
N GLN A 175 -8.12 -1.14 8.68
CA GLN A 175 -7.63 0.15 8.22
C GLN A 175 -6.54 -0.09 7.15
N ILE A 176 -6.77 0.43 5.94
CA ILE A 176 -5.81 0.30 4.82
C ILE A 176 -4.70 1.35 4.90
N LEU A 177 -4.96 2.48 5.56
CA LEU A 177 -3.92 3.48 5.81
C LEU A 177 -2.94 2.97 6.88
N PRO A 178 -1.62 3.15 6.67
CA PRO A 178 -0.64 2.76 7.66
C PRO A 178 -0.88 3.49 8.98
N PHE A 179 -1.36 2.76 9.99
CA PHE A 179 -1.66 3.31 11.31
C PHE A 179 -0.43 4.00 11.95
N VAL A 180 0.77 3.52 11.60
CA VAL A 180 2.05 4.12 11.97
C VAL A 180 2.11 5.63 11.69
N LEU A 181 1.41 6.13 10.67
CA LEU A 181 1.40 7.56 10.33
C LEU A 181 0.89 8.45 11.48
N SER A 182 0.00 7.93 12.32
CA SER A 182 -0.52 8.63 13.51
C SER A 182 0.46 8.60 14.70
N LYS A 183 1.35 7.60 14.76
CA LYS A 183 2.32 7.40 15.83
C LYS A 183 3.69 8.04 15.57
N LEU A 184 3.98 8.45 14.33
CA LEU A 184 5.24 9.08 13.99
C LEU A 184 5.37 10.46 14.66
N ASN A 185 6.33 10.56 15.60
CA ASN A 185 6.68 11.79 16.29
C ASN A 185 7.27 12.86 15.35
N GLU A 186 6.54 13.94 15.12
CA GLU A 186 6.95 15.05 14.24
C GLU A 186 8.16 15.85 14.74
N LYS A 187 8.51 15.70 16.02
CA LYS A 187 9.72 16.33 16.60
C LYS A 187 11.00 15.55 16.28
N ASN A 188 10.89 14.31 15.81
CA ASN A 188 12.02 13.51 15.37
C ASN A 188 12.19 13.66 13.85
N ALA A 189 13.37 14.15 13.42
CA ALA A 189 13.65 14.41 12.01
C ALA A 189 13.51 13.17 11.11
N THR A 190 13.91 11.99 11.61
CA THR A 190 13.77 10.72 10.89
C THR A 190 12.31 10.34 10.74
N HIS A 191 11.50 10.50 11.80
CA HIS A 191 10.07 10.19 11.75
C HIS A 191 9.31 11.14 10.83
N THR A 192 9.64 12.44 10.85
CA THR A 192 9.07 13.43 9.93
C THR A 192 9.42 13.12 8.48
N LYS A 193 10.68 12.76 8.20
CA LYS A 193 11.12 12.32 6.87
C LYS A 193 10.39 11.05 6.42
N ASN A 194 10.31 10.04 7.28
CA ASN A 194 9.62 8.79 6.99
C ASN A 194 8.12 9.02 6.74
N LYS A 195 7.47 9.85 7.57
CA LYS A 195 6.06 10.25 7.40
C LYS A 195 5.83 10.88 6.03
N ALA A 196 6.69 11.82 5.62
CA ALA A 196 6.61 12.47 4.32
C ALA A 196 6.83 11.48 3.16
N ILE A 197 7.77 10.54 3.29
CA ILE A 197 8.04 9.53 2.28
C ILE A 197 6.87 8.55 2.13
N ILE A 198 6.29 8.08 3.24
CA ILE A 198 5.11 7.20 3.21
C ILE A 198 3.94 7.91 2.54
N TRP A 199 3.64 9.16 2.91
CA TRP A 199 2.59 9.94 2.26
C TRP A 199 2.83 10.12 0.76
N LEU A 200 4.07 10.43 0.37
CA LEU A 200 4.44 10.54 -1.04
C LEU A 200 4.16 9.24 -1.80
N ALA A 201 4.62 8.10 -1.27
CA ALA A 201 4.38 6.79 -1.88
C ALA A 201 2.87 6.50 -1.99
N LEU A 202 2.10 6.76 -0.94
CA LEU A 202 0.65 6.57 -0.96
C LEU A 202 -0.03 7.41 -2.03
N HIS A 203 0.29 8.71 -2.14
CA HIS A 203 -0.29 9.57 -3.17
C HIS A 203 0.17 9.21 -4.58
N GLN A 204 1.40 8.70 -4.75
CA GLN A 204 1.96 8.37 -6.05
C GLN A 204 1.36 7.07 -6.63
N TYR A 205 1.18 6.04 -5.81
CA TYR A 205 0.70 4.73 -6.28
C TYR A 205 -0.78 4.46 -5.96
N PHE A 206 -1.39 5.23 -5.05
CA PHE A 206 -2.81 5.12 -4.69
C PHE A 206 -3.50 6.48 -4.86
N LEU A 207 -3.52 7.00 -6.09
CA LEU A 207 -4.17 8.28 -6.45
C LEU A 207 -5.65 8.37 -6.03
N ALA A 208 -6.33 7.24 -5.80
CA ALA A 208 -7.68 7.23 -5.23
C ALA A 208 -7.78 7.90 -3.83
N LEU A 209 -6.64 8.13 -3.16
CA LEU A 209 -6.52 8.85 -1.90
C LEU A 209 -6.50 10.38 -2.08
N GLU A 210 -6.22 10.87 -3.30
CA GLU A 210 -6.19 12.29 -3.62
C GLU A 210 -7.55 12.94 -3.28
N ASN A 211 -7.50 14.07 -2.57
CA ASN A 211 -8.66 14.80 -2.06
C ASN A 211 -9.57 14.05 -1.07
N LYS A 212 -9.25 12.81 -0.70
CA LYS A 212 -9.99 12.06 0.32
C LYS A 212 -9.27 12.05 1.65
N ILE A 213 -7.95 12.00 1.62
CA ILE A 213 -7.10 11.87 2.80
C ILE A 213 -5.83 12.70 2.54
N GLY A 214 -5.51 13.59 3.47
CA GLY A 214 -4.30 14.43 3.44
C GLY A 214 -3.53 14.31 4.75
N ALA A 215 -2.25 14.67 4.74
CA ALA A 215 -1.39 14.66 5.93
C ALA A 215 -1.92 15.61 7.03
N ASP A 216 -2.66 16.64 6.65
CA ASP A 216 -3.32 17.65 7.48
C ASP A 216 -4.63 17.15 8.12
N MET A 217 -5.33 16.21 7.47
CA MET A 217 -6.60 15.65 7.95
C MET A 217 -6.46 14.72 9.18
N MET A 218 -5.24 14.33 9.58
CA MET A 218 -5.00 13.42 10.70
C MET A 218 -5.02 14.09 12.09
N HIS A 219 -5.25 15.40 12.18
CA HIS A 219 -5.31 16.13 13.46
C HIS A 219 -6.72 16.26 14.07
N GLN A 220 -7.74 15.64 13.47
CA GLN A 220 -9.11 15.69 14.00
C GLN A 220 -9.46 14.42 14.79
N ASN A 221 -9.02 14.40 16.05
CA ASN A 221 -9.78 13.82 17.16
C ASN A 221 -9.20 14.41 18.45
N LYS A 222 -9.84 15.49 18.91
CA LYS A 222 -9.80 15.91 20.32
C LYS A 222 -10.99 15.31 21.04
#